data_AF-A0A450XWV6-F1
#
_entry.id   AF-A0A450XWV6-F1
#
_cell.length_a   1.000
_cell.length_b   1.000
_cell.length_c   1.000
_cell.angle_alpha   90.00
_cell.angle_beta   90.00
_cell.angle_gamma   90.00
#
_symmetry.space_group_name_H-M   'P 1'
#
loop_
_entity.id
_entity.type
_entity.pdbx_description
1 polymer ?
#
loop_
_entity_poly.entity_id
_entity_poly.type
_entity_poly.pdbx_seq_one_letter_code
_entity_poly.pdbx_strand_id
1 'polypeptide(L)' 'MLDKSPHIMLVQNHTDGTLGPSKADKEVTRRLIEGGKLLNIRVSDHLIISEDGYYSFLEQGSIENAESREME' A
#
# COMPACT_ATOMS: atom_id res chain seq x y z
N MET A 1 -13.67 -9.74 -19.90
CA MET A 1 -12.43 -8.97 -20.18
C MET A 1 -11.66 -8.90 -18.87
N LEU A 2 -10.45 -9.44 -18.81
CA LEU A 2 -9.56 -9.17 -17.67
C LEU A 2 -9.23 -7.68 -17.71
N ASP A 3 -9.67 -6.94 -16.69
CA ASP A 3 -9.23 -5.58 -16.44
C ASP A 3 -7.71 -5.61 -16.18
N LYS A 4 -6.91 -5.36 -17.23
CA LYS A 4 -5.45 -5.21 -17.11
C LYS A 4 -5.13 -3.76 -16.70
N SER A 5 -5.75 -3.28 -15.64
CA SER A 5 -5.35 -2.01 -15.05
C SER A 5 -3.95 -2.19 -14.46
N PRO A 6 -3.03 -1.21 -14.58
CA PRO A 6 -1.72 -1.27 -13.94
C PRO A 6 -1.83 -1.13 -12.42
N HIS A 7 -1.08 -1.97 -11.70
CA HIS A 7 -0.98 -1.93 -10.24
C HIS A 7 0.47 -1.78 -9.81
N ILE A 8 0.69 -1.09 -8.70
CA ILE A 8 1.98 -1.03 -8.00
C ILE A 8 1.81 -1.48 -6.56
N MET A 9 2.87 -2.05 -6.00
CA MET A 9 3.01 -2.36 -4.58
C MET A 9 4.33 -1.77 -4.11
N LEU A 10 4.33 -1.20 -2.91
CA LEU A 10 5.52 -0.68 -2.27
C LEU A 10 6.07 -1.68 -1.27
N VAL A 11 7.39 -1.77 -1.20
CA VAL A 11 8.09 -2.55 -0.17
C VAL A 11 9.22 -1.70 0.38
N GLN A 12 9.20 -1.45 1.68
CA GLN A 12 10.19 -0.66 2.40
C GLN A 12 10.84 -1.53 3.47
N ASN A 13 12.17 -1.53 3.52
CA ASN A 13 12.93 -2.26 4.53
C ASN A 13 13.22 -1.36 5.72
N HIS A 14 12.79 -1.77 6.90
CA HIS A 14 13.18 -1.17 8.18
C HIS A 14 14.34 -1.96 8.77
N THR A 15 15.56 -1.54 8.43
CA THR A 15 16.81 -2.16 8.92
C THR A 15 17.02 -1.94 10.42
N ASP A 16 16.23 -1.08 11.06
CA ASP A 16 16.21 -0.87 12.50
C ASP A 16 15.32 -1.88 13.25
N GLY A 17 14.70 -2.81 12.53
CA GLY A 17 13.84 -3.87 13.08
C GLY A 17 12.39 -3.42 13.31
N THR A 18 12.08 -2.13 13.23
CA THR A 18 10.75 -1.62 13.58
C THR A 18 9.73 -1.93 12.49
N LEU A 19 8.58 -2.52 12.84
CA LEU A 19 7.50 -2.78 11.87
C LEU A 19 6.50 -1.63 11.75
N GLY A 20 6.46 -0.73 12.74
CA GLY A 20 5.52 0.37 12.75
C GLY A 20 5.86 1.43 11.70
N PRO A 21 4.90 1.87 10.86
CA PRO A 21 5.16 2.94 9.90
C PRO A 21 5.43 4.27 10.61
N SER A 22 6.50 4.94 10.19
CA SER A 22 6.79 6.32 10.54
C SER A 22 5.76 7.28 9.93
N LYS A 23 5.82 8.55 10.34
CA LYS A 23 5.02 9.61 9.71
C LYS A 23 5.36 9.78 8.23
N ALA A 24 6.63 9.60 7.86
CA ALA A 24 7.09 9.72 6.49
C ALA A 24 6.51 8.60 5.62
N ASP A 25 6.49 7.37 6.11
CA ASP A 25 5.97 6.21 5.37
C ASP A 25 4.48 6.38 5.08
N LYS A 26 3.71 6.85 6.08
CA LYS A 26 2.28 7.17 5.92
C LYS A 26 2.05 8.25 4.86
N GLU A 27 2.85 9.31 4.88
CA GLU A 27 2.72 10.42 3.92
C GLU A 27 3.10 9.99 2.49
N VAL A 28 4.16 9.20 2.33
CA VAL A 28 4.55 8.61 1.03
C VAL A 28 3.43 7.72 0.51
N THR A 29 2.87 6.86 1.37
CA THR A 29 1.74 5.97 1.02
C THR A 29 0.56 6.79 0.51
N ARG A 30 0.14 7.82 1.27
CA ARG A 30 -0.97 8.71 0.91
C ARG A 30 -0.74 9.37 -0.45
N ARG A 31 0.44 9.96 -0.66
CA ARG A 31 0.78 10.65 -1.91
C ARG A 31 0.79 9.71 -3.12
N LEU A 32 1.24 8.48 -2.94
CA LEU A 32 1.24 7.48 -4.02
C LEU A 32 -0.15 6.95 -4.33
N ILE A 33 -1.02 6.80 -3.33
CA ILE A 33 -2.43 6.49 -3.57
C ILE A 33 -3.08 7.61 -4.38
N GLU A 34 -2.88 8.87 -3.98
CA GLU A 34 -3.44 10.04 -4.67
C GLU A 34 -2.88 10.19 -6.09
N GLY A 35 -1.56 10.07 -6.25
CA GLY A 35 -0.92 10.13 -7.57
C GLY A 35 -1.31 8.96 -8.47
N GLY A 36 -1.44 7.76 -7.90
CA GLY A 36 -1.91 6.57 -8.61
C GLY A 36 -3.31 6.76 -9.17
N LYS A 37 -4.24 7.36 -8.40
CA LYS A 37 -5.59 7.72 -8.88
C LYS A 37 -5.54 8.60 -10.12
N LEU A 38 -4.64 9.59 -10.18
CA LEU A 38 -4.48 10.49 -11.33
C LEU A 38 -3.95 9.76 -12.57
N LEU A 39 -3.10 8.75 -12.38
CA LEU A 39 -2.49 7.98 -13.45
C LEU A 39 -3.28 6.71 -13.82
N ASN A 40 -4.42 6.48 -13.16
CA ASN A 40 -5.18 5.25 -13.26
C ASN A 40 -4.34 4.00 -12.92
N ILE A 41 -3.42 4.13 -11.96
CA ILE A 41 -2.56 3.07 -11.40
C ILE A 41 -2.96 2.83 -9.95
N ARG A 42 -3.35 1.60 -9.60
CA ARG A 42 -3.73 1.27 -8.22
C ARG A 42 -2.51 0.95 -7.37
N VAL A 43 -2.39 1.58 -6.20
CA VAL A 43 -1.49 1.11 -5.14
C VAL A 43 -2.21 -0.03 -4.42
N SER A 44 -1.69 -1.25 -4.57
CA SER A 44 -2.34 -2.45 -4.05
C SER A 44 -1.97 -2.74 -2.59
N ASP A 45 -0.75 -2.41 -2.20
CA ASP A 45 -0.31 -2.39 -0.81
C ASP A 45 0.98 -1.56 -0.65
N HIS A 46 1.32 -1.25 0.59
CA HIS A 46 2.64 -0.85 1.02
C HIS A 46 3.06 -1.78 2.17
N LEU A 47 4.11 -2.56 1.96
CA LEU A 47 4.68 -3.44 2.96
C LEU A 47 5.91 -2.77 3.60
N ILE A 48 5.94 -2.73 4.92
CA ILE A 48 7.18 -2.52 5.67
C ILE A 48 7.66 -3.88 6.13
N ILE A 49 8.90 -4.24 5.80
CA ILE A 49 9.51 -5.52 6.16
C ILE A 49 10.68 -5.30 7.11
N SER A 50 10.86 -6.23 8.05
CA SER A 50 12.04 -6.33 8.90
C SER A 50 12.41 -7.80 9.12
N GLU A 51 13.45 -8.07 9.91
CA GLU A 51 13.85 -9.45 10.26
C GLU A 51 12.73 -10.21 11.02
N ASP A 52 11.90 -9.49 11.77
CA ASP A 52 10.90 -10.07 12.67
C ASP A 52 9.50 -10.18 12.04
N GLY A 53 9.31 -9.70 10.80
CA GLY A 53 8.04 -9.83 10.10
C GLY A 53 7.74 -8.72 9.10
N TYR A 54 6.45 -8.36 8.99
CA TYR A 54 5.99 -7.30 8.10
C TYR A 54 4.80 -6.54 8.68
N TYR A 55 4.59 -5.33 8.15
CA TYR A 55 3.39 -4.52 8.33
C TYR A 55 2.78 -4.24 6.96
N SER A 56 1.50 -4.55 6.78
CA SER A 56 0.73 -4.24 5.56
C SER A 56 -0.19 -3.05 5.78
N PHE A 57 -0.07 -2.02 4.94
CA PHE A 57 -1.01 -0.89 4.99
C PHE A 57 -2.43 -1.29 4.57
N LEU A 58 -2.58 -2.29 3.70
CA LEU A 58 -3.86 -2.87 3.31
C LEU A 58 -4.55 -3.59 4.47
N GLU A 59 -3.84 -4.51 5.15
CA GLU A 59 -4.40 -5.26 6.30
C GLU A 59 -4.83 -4.33 7.44
N GLN A 60 -4.16 -3.19 7.57
CA GLN A 60 -4.42 -2.17 8.58
C GLN A 60 -5.49 -1.14 8.14
N GLY A 61 -6.12 -1.34 6.99
CA GLY A 61 -7.21 -0.50 6.48
C GLY A 61 -6.80 0.89 6.01
N SER A 62 -5.49 1.13 5.84
CA SER A 62 -4.96 2.41 5.32
C SER A 62 -4.98 2.47 3.80
N ILE A 63 -5.04 1.31 3.14
CA ILE A 63 -5.35 1.15 1.71
C ILE A 63 -6.66 0.38 1.61
N GLU A 64 -7.55 0.81 0.72
CA GLU A 64 -8.83 0.13 0.50
C GLU A 64 -8.65 -1.14 -0.34
N ASN A 65 -9.31 -2.23 0.08
CA ASN A 65 -9.37 -3.44 -0.73
C ASN A 65 -10.29 -3.24 -1.94
N ALA A 66 -9.84 -3.71 -3.11
CA ALA A 66 -10.61 -3.64 -4.35
C ALA A 66 -11.91 -4.46 -4.28
N GLU A 67 -11.93 -5.57 -3.53
CA GLU A 67 -13.13 -6.42 -3.39
C GLU A 67 -14.26 -5.73 -2.63
N SER A 68 -13.95 -4.73 -1.80
CA SER A 68 -14.94 -3.95 -1.05
C SER A 68 -15.81 -3.05 -1.95
N ARG A 69 -15.45 -2.87 -3.22
CA ARG A 69 -16.15 -1.98 -4.17
C ARG A 69 -17.07 -2.72 -5.14
N GLU A 70 -17.09 -4.04 -5.12
CA GLU A 70 -17.98 -4.86 -5.99
C GLU A 70 -19.30 -5.25 -5.30
N MET A 71 -19.49 -4.88 -4.03
CA MET A 71 -20.70 -5.17 -3.25
C MET A 71 -21.69 -3.99 -3.16
N GLU A 72 -21.48 -2.93 -3.94
CA GLU A 72 -22.35 -1.74 -4.05
C GLU A 72 -22.69 -1.46 -5.52
#